data_AF-A0A957R2G0-F1
#
_entry.id   AF-A0A957R2G0-F1
#
_cell.length_a   1.000
_cell.length_b   1.000
_cell.length_c   1.000
_cell.angle_alpha   90.00
_cell.angle_beta   90.00
_cell.angle_gamma   90.00
#
_symmetry.space_group_name_H-M   'P 1'
#
loop_
_entity.id
_entity.type
_entity.pdbx_description
1 polymer ?
#
loop_
_entity_poly.entity_id
_entity_poly.type
_entity_poly.pdbx_seq_one_letter_code
_entity_poly.pdbx_strand_id
1 'polypeptide(L)'
;MSLFRLTVPARINILGNPSDGNEGDFATLTAAVELRAGVLARRAPAGHYQFDWLAAESGPVQESVTLNTLNEMPPTRFFLQAASLAQLWQHSPEWQQKVSHHGFQLSFWTDVPRQSGLGGSSLLV
;
A
#
# COMPACT_ATOMS: atom_id res chain seq x y z
N MET A 1 3.55 11.45 19.27
CA MET A 1 3.68 10.33 18.30
C MET A 1 3.88 10.94 16.92
N SER A 2 4.94 10.57 16.19
CA SER A 2 5.16 11.06 14.83
C SER A 2 4.21 10.35 13.85
N LEU A 3 3.49 11.14 13.06
CA LEU A 3 2.69 10.67 11.94
C LEU A 3 3.50 10.86 10.66
N PHE A 4 3.67 9.79 9.88
CA PHE A 4 4.27 9.86 8.55
C PHE A 4 3.16 9.70 7.51
N ARG A 5 3.19 10.56 6.50
CA ARG A 5 2.26 10.54 5.38
C ARG A 5 3.04 10.18 4.12
N LEU A 6 2.66 9.10 3.45
CA LEU A 6 3.19 8.72 2.15
C LEU A 6 2.06 8.67 1.13
N THR A 7 2.29 9.21 -0.06
CA THR A 7 1.32 9.22 -1.15
C THR A 7 1.99 8.89 -2.47
N VAL A 8 1.29 8.15 -3.34
CA VAL A 8 1.74 7.81 -4.69
C VAL A 8 0.64 8.21 -5.68
N PRO A 9 0.98 8.91 -6.80
CA PRO A 9 0.00 9.24 -7.82
C PRO A 9 -0.35 8.00 -8.66
N ALA A 10 -1.61 7.91 -9.06
CA ALA A 10 -2.06 6.95 -10.07
C ALA A 10 -1.40 7.24 -11.41
N ARG A 11 -1.46 6.26 -12.32
CA ARG A 11 -0.98 6.41 -13.70
C ARG A 11 -2.08 6.18 -14.71
N ILE A 12 -1.96 6.83 -15.86
CA ILE A 12 -2.75 6.55 -17.05
C ILE A 12 -1.82 6.20 -18.22
N ASN A 13 -2.22 5.21 -19.02
CA ASN A 13 -1.58 4.91 -20.28
C ASN A 13 -2.18 5.85 -21.35
N ILE A 14 -1.35 6.69 -21.96
CA ILE A 14 -1.73 7.60 -23.05
C ILE A 14 -1.65 6.85 -24.38
N LEU A 15 -0.60 6.05 -24.59
CA LEU A 15 -0.37 5.26 -25.79
C LEU A 15 0.31 3.93 -25.44
N GLY A 16 0.06 2.89 -26.24
CA GLY A 16 0.72 1.58 -26.08
C GLY A 16 -0.04 0.59 -25.19
N ASN A 17 -1.36 0.71 -25.06
CA ASN A 17 -2.18 -0.33 -24.46
C ASN A 17 -2.81 -1.17 -25.59
N PRO A 18 -2.72 -2.52 -25.62
CA PRO A 18 -2.18 -3.44 -24.59
C PRO A 18 -0.74 -3.93 -24.87
N SER A 19 0.10 -3.13 -25.52
CA SER A 19 1.45 -3.57 -25.90
C SER A 19 2.42 -3.74 -24.72
N ASP A 20 2.07 -3.27 -23.52
CA ASP A 20 2.81 -3.55 -22.28
C ASP A 20 2.82 -5.04 -21.90
N GLY A 21 1.81 -5.80 -22.33
CA GLY A 21 1.75 -7.25 -22.14
C GLY A 21 2.65 -8.06 -23.08
N ASN A 22 3.25 -7.42 -24.09
CA ASN A 22 4.02 -8.09 -25.15
C ASN A 22 5.55 -7.90 -24.98
N GLU A 23 6.03 -7.78 -23.74
CA GLU A 23 7.46 -7.78 -23.39
C GLU A 23 8.33 -6.74 -24.13
N GLY A 24 7.75 -5.60 -24.52
CA GLY A 24 8.53 -4.44 -24.99
C GLY A 24 8.75 -4.34 -26.50
N ASP A 25 7.99 -5.06 -27.33
CA ASP A 25 8.00 -4.84 -28.79
C ASP A 25 7.54 -3.41 -29.17
N PHE A 26 6.85 -2.72 -28.24
CA PHE A 26 6.48 -1.30 -28.35
C PHE A 26 6.62 -0.56 -27.01
N ALA A 27 7.07 0.70 -27.06
CA ALA A 27 7.15 1.58 -25.90
C ALA A 27 5.75 2.05 -25.45
N THR A 28 5.51 2.14 -24.14
CA THR A 28 4.31 2.76 -23.58
C THR A 28 4.57 4.20 -23.19
N LEU A 29 3.60 5.07 -23.49
CA LEU A 29 3.59 6.45 -23.00
C LEU A 29 2.60 6.51 -21.85
N THR A 30 3.10 6.77 -20.65
CA THR A 30 2.28 6.85 -19.43
C THR A 30 2.53 8.16 -18.69
N ALA A 31 1.52 8.68 -18.02
CA ALA A 31 1.65 9.86 -17.16
C ALA A 31 1.06 9.60 -15.78
N ALA A 32 1.68 10.20 -14.77
CA ALA A 32 1.08 10.31 -13.44
C ALA A 32 -0.11 11.29 -13.48
N VAL A 33 -1.14 11.02 -12.69
CA VAL A 33 -2.33 11.87 -12.54
C VAL A 33 -2.58 12.23 -11.09
N GLU A 34 -3.40 13.25 -10.82
CA GLU A 34 -3.62 13.76 -9.46
C GLU A 34 -4.52 12.87 -8.58
N LEU A 35 -5.07 11.77 -9.11
CA LEU A 35 -5.68 10.74 -8.28
C LEU A 35 -4.57 10.04 -7.50
N ARG A 36 -4.72 9.90 -6.19
CA ARG A 36 -3.65 9.36 -5.34
C ARG A 36 -4.11 8.16 -4.54
N ALA A 37 -3.14 7.39 -4.08
CA ALA A 37 -3.30 6.49 -2.96
C ALA A 37 -2.23 6.81 -1.91
N GLY A 38 -2.45 6.38 -0.68
CA GLY A 38 -1.48 6.66 0.36
C GLY A 38 -1.67 5.84 1.62
N VAL A 39 -0.72 6.07 2.53
CA VAL A 39 -0.71 5.50 3.87
C VAL A 39 -0.38 6.58 4.89
N LEU A 40 -1.15 6.57 5.97
CA LEU A 40 -0.86 7.30 7.20
C LEU A 40 -0.23 6.30 8.18
N ALA A 41 1.08 6.44 8.42
CA ALA A 41 1.84 5.54 9.26
C ALA A 41 2.09 6.16 10.64
N ARG A 42 1.68 5.46 11.69
CA ARG A 42 1.94 5.82 13.08
C ARG A 42 2.74 4.72 13.75
N ARG A 43 3.68 5.13 14.60
CA ARG A 43 4.39 4.21 15.49
C ARG A 43 3.43 3.72 16.58
N ALA A 44 3.50 2.42 16.89
CA ALA A 44 2.77 1.79 17.98
C ALA A 44 3.75 1.04 18.91
N PRO A 45 3.32 0.61 20.11
CA PRO A 45 4.12 -0.27 20.96
C PRO A 45 4.49 -1.59 20.27
N ALA A 46 5.59 -2.22 20.68
CA ALA A 46 5.99 -3.52 20.16
C ALA A 46 4.85 -4.55 20.26
N GLY A 47 4.67 -5.36 19.21
CA GLY A 47 3.58 -6.33 19.15
C GLY A 47 2.21 -5.77 18.73
N HIS A 48 2.09 -4.45 18.49
CA HIS A 48 0.87 -3.87 17.92
C HIS A 48 1.03 -3.66 16.41
N TYR A 49 0.30 -4.44 15.61
CA TYR A 49 0.28 -4.32 14.15
C TYR A 49 -1.16 -4.11 13.69
N GLN A 50 -1.45 -2.92 13.16
CA GLN A 50 -2.81 -2.58 12.75
C GLN A 50 -2.84 -2.03 11.34
N PHE A 51 -3.81 -2.49 10.55
CA PHE A 51 -4.17 -1.91 9.28
C PHE A 51 -5.58 -1.33 9.35
N ASP A 52 -5.73 -0.12 8.83
CA ASP A 52 -7.03 0.50 8.62
C ASP A 52 -7.22 0.81 7.15
N TRP A 53 -8.44 0.73 6.67
CA TRP A 53 -8.85 1.24 5.38
C TRP A 53 -9.75 2.45 5.59
N LEU A 54 -9.35 3.61 5.07
CA LEU A 54 -10.12 4.85 5.18
C LEU A 54 -10.97 5.05 3.92
N ALA A 55 -12.11 5.72 4.08
CA ALA A 55 -12.96 6.09 2.93
C ALA A 55 -12.28 7.11 1.99
N ALA A 56 -11.40 7.93 2.55
CA ALA A 56 -10.55 8.91 1.90
C ALA A 56 -9.40 9.23 2.87
N GLU A 57 -8.41 10.01 2.46
CA GLU A 57 -7.27 10.34 3.32
C GLU A 57 -7.63 10.83 4.73
N SER A 58 -8.61 11.74 4.82
CA SER A 58 -9.15 12.26 6.09
C SER A 58 -10.55 11.71 6.40
N GLY A 59 -10.93 10.62 5.72
CA GLY A 59 -12.24 9.99 5.87
C GLY A 59 -12.30 9.04 7.08
N PRO A 60 -13.51 8.58 7.43
CA PRO A 60 -13.67 7.58 8.48
C PRO A 60 -13.01 6.24 8.10
N VAL A 61 -12.62 5.48 9.12
CA VAL A 61 -12.21 4.09 8.97
C VAL A 61 -13.42 3.27 8.51
N GLN A 62 -13.28 2.58 7.38
CA GLN A 62 -14.28 1.65 6.83
C GLN A 62 -14.02 0.22 7.27
N GLU A 63 -12.76 -0.15 7.44
CA GLU A 63 -12.34 -1.50 7.81
C GLU A 63 -11.06 -1.41 8.65
N SER A 64 -10.95 -2.23 9.67
CA SER A 64 -9.77 -2.27 10.53
C SER A 64 -9.45 -3.72 10.89
N VAL A 65 -8.17 -4.05 10.90
CA VAL A 65 -7.67 -5.35 11.33
C VAL A 65 -6.42 -5.15 12.18
N THR A 66 -6.40 -5.85 13.31
CA THR A 66 -5.20 -6.00 14.14
C THR A 66 -4.63 -7.39 13.88
N LEU A 67 -3.33 -7.45 13.59
CA LEU A 67 -2.60 -8.70 13.40
C LEU A 67 -1.86 -9.04 14.69
N ASN A 68 -1.93 -10.31 15.08
CA ASN A 68 -1.18 -10.82 16.22
C ASN A 68 0.30 -10.98 15.86
N THR A 69 0.59 -11.28 14.60
CA THR A 69 1.95 -11.42 14.07
C THR A 69 2.04 -10.86 12.64
N LEU A 70 3.24 -10.47 12.21
CA LEU A 70 3.47 -9.96 10.85
C LEU A 70 3.31 -11.04 9.75
N ASN A 71 3.31 -12.32 10.13
CA ASN A 71 3.13 -13.44 9.21
C ASN A 71 1.67 -13.90 9.13
N GLU A 72 0.77 -13.29 9.91
CA GLU A 72 -0.66 -13.57 9.86
C GLU A 72 -1.24 -13.07 8.55
N MET A 73 -2.01 -13.92 7.87
CA MET A 73 -2.70 -13.54 6.64
C MET A 73 -3.92 -12.68 6.99
N PRO A 74 -3.97 -11.39 6.60
CA PRO A 74 -5.09 -10.51 6.93
C PRO A 74 -6.30 -10.78 6.03
N PRO A 75 -7.43 -10.08 6.15
CA PRO A 75 -8.49 -10.10 5.14
C PRO A 75 -8.00 -9.72 3.73
N THR A 76 -8.71 -10.20 2.69
CA THR A 76 -8.32 -10.05 1.27
C THR A 76 -7.96 -8.62 0.85
N ARG A 77 -8.61 -7.61 1.45
CA ARG A 77 -8.34 -6.20 1.15
C ARG A 77 -6.89 -5.79 1.46
N PHE A 78 -6.27 -6.40 2.47
CA PHE A 78 -4.94 -6.06 2.96
C PHE A 78 -3.85 -7.04 2.51
N PHE A 79 -4.17 -8.01 1.64
CA PHE A 79 -3.23 -9.05 1.21
C PHE A 79 -1.96 -8.47 0.60
N LEU A 80 -2.09 -7.48 -0.28
CA LEU A 80 -0.95 -6.89 -0.99
C LEU A 80 -0.03 -6.14 -0.01
N GLN A 81 -0.61 -5.38 0.91
CA GLN A 81 0.11 -4.63 1.93
C GLN A 81 0.86 -5.56 2.89
N ALA A 82 0.20 -6.63 3.35
CA ALA A 82 0.85 -7.64 4.18
C ALA A 82 1.95 -8.37 3.42
N ALA A 83 1.74 -8.70 2.13
CA ALA A 83 2.75 -9.32 1.30
C ALA A 83 3.99 -8.41 1.13
N SER A 84 3.81 -7.10 0.89
CA SER A 84 4.93 -6.14 0.85
C SER A 84 5.72 -6.12 2.16
N LEU A 85 5.04 -6.09 3.30
CA LEU A 85 5.70 -6.09 4.61
C LEU A 85 6.40 -7.41 4.91
N ALA A 86 5.83 -8.54 4.47
CA ALA A 86 6.46 -9.85 4.56
C ALA A 86 7.72 -9.94 3.67
N GLN A 87 7.70 -9.33 2.48
CA GLN A 87 8.89 -9.20 1.62
C GLN A 87 9.97 -8.34 2.29
N LEU A 88 9.60 -7.21 2.89
CA LEU A 88 10.53 -6.41 3.70
C LEU A 88 11.12 -7.22 4.87
N TRP A 89 10.30 -8.03 5.54
CA TRP A 89 10.77 -8.96 6.58
C TRP A 89 11.80 -9.94 6.05
N GLN A 90 11.60 -10.52 4.86
CA GLN A 90 12.53 -11.47 4.28
C GLN A 90 13.87 -10.83 3.88
N HIS A 91 13.86 -9.56 3.45
CA HIS A 91 15.02 -8.94 2.80
C HIS A 91 15.69 -7.79 3.58
N SER A 92 15.11 -7.32 4.69
CA SER A 92 15.66 -6.20 5.47
C SER A 92 15.90 -6.58 6.95
N PRO A 93 17.15 -6.84 7.34
CA PRO A 93 17.52 -7.06 8.75
C PRO A 93 17.19 -5.85 9.64
N GLU A 94 17.32 -4.64 9.09
CA GLU A 94 16.96 -3.41 9.79
C GLU A 94 15.46 -3.38 10.13
N TRP A 95 14.61 -3.80 9.20
CA TRP A 95 13.17 -3.89 9.43
C TRP A 95 12.85 -4.93 10.51
N GLN A 96 13.46 -6.12 10.45
CA GLN A 96 13.31 -7.16 11.47
C GLN A 96 13.67 -6.64 12.86
N GLN A 97 14.79 -5.94 12.98
CA GLN A 97 15.24 -5.35 14.24
C GLN A 97 14.25 -4.28 14.72
N LYS A 98 13.90 -3.30 13.88
CA LYS A 98 13.04 -2.18 14.27
C LYS A 98 11.64 -2.62 14.70
N VAL A 99 11.06 -3.58 13.99
CA VAL A 99 9.69 -4.02 14.25
C VAL A 99 9.60 -4.95 15.48
N SER A 100 10.70 -5.58 15.88
CA SER A 100 10.75 -6.30 17.17
C SER A 100 10.71 -5.35 18.38
N HIS A 101 11.13 -4.10 18.20
CA HIS A 101 11.10 -3.08 19.24
C HIS A 101 9.88 -2.16 19.15
N HIS A 102 9.23 -2.06 17.99
CA HIS A 102 8.15 -1.12 17.71
C HIS A 102 7.05 -1.77 16.87
N GLY A 103 5.79 -1.46 17.18
CA GLY A 103 4.66 -1.77 16.32
C GLY A 103 4.34 -0.61 15.37
N PHE A 104 3.28 -0.80 14.60
CA PHE A 104 2.76 0.23 13.70
C PHE A 104 1.23 0.18 13.60
N GLN A 105 0.68 1.32 13.19
CA GLN A 105 -0.66 1.44 12.64
C GLN A 105 -0.53 2.09 11.25
N LEU A 106 -1.02 1.41 10.22
CA LEU A 106 -1.02 1.89 8.85
C LEU A 106 -2.47 2.09 8.38
N SER A 107 -2.85 3.33 8.09
CA SER A 107 -4.18 3.64 7.55
C SER A 107 -4.08 3.95 6.06
N PHE A 108 -4.60 3.05 5.24
CA PHE A 108 -4.56 3.11 3.78
C PHE A 108 -5.78 3.81 3.20
N TRP A 109 -5.61 4.48 2.07
CA TRP A 109 -6.69 5.12 1.33
C TRP A 109 -6.35 5.24 -0.15
N THR A 110 -7.37 5.43 -0.99
CA THR A 110 -7.17 5.73 -2.40
C THR A 110 -8.35 6.48 -3.01
N ASP A 111 -8.05 7.47 -3.84
CA ASP A 111 -9.02 8.16 -4.71
C ASP A 111 -9.29 7.37 -6.00
N VAL A 112 -8.51 6.32 -6.27
CA VAL A 112 -8.57 5.54 -7.51
C VAL A 112 -9.78 4.63 -7.48
N PRO A 113 -10.75 4.79 -8.41
CA PRO A 113 -11.91 3.92 -8.47
C PRO A 113 -11.50 2.46 -8.73
N ARG A 114 -12.23 1.52 -8.13
CA ARG A 114 -12.00 0.09 -8.38
C ARG A 114 -12.15 -0.21 -9.87
N GLN A 115 -11.29 -1.10 -10.37
CA GLN A 115 -11.31 -1.58 -11.76
C GLN A 115 -11.14 -0.46 -12.82
N SER A 116 -10.60 0.70 -12.46
CA SER A 116 -10.39 1.83 -13.37
C SER A 116 -9.25 1.67 -14.38
N GLY A 117 -8.41 0.64 -14.22
CA GLY A 117 -7.20 0.48 -15.04
C GLY A 117 -6.07 1.47 -14.70
N LEU A 118 -6.21 2.27 -13.64
CA LEU A 118 -5.24 3.32 -13.26
C LEU A 118 -4.09 2.83 -12.35
N GLY A 119 -3.77 1.53 -12.42
CA GLY A 119 -2.71 0.93 -11.62
C GLY A 119 -3.02 0.80 -10.12
N GLY A 120 -4.30 0.79 -9.72
CA GLY A 120 -4.71 0.86 -8.32
C GLY A 120 -4.14 -0.22 -7.38
N SER A 121 -3.79 -1.40 -7.89
CA SER A 121 -3.14 -2.46 -7.10
C SER A 121 -1.67 -2.16 -6.78
N SER A 122 -0.97 -1.41 -7.63
CA SER A 122 0.46 -1.08 -7.44
C SER A 122 0.68 0.14 -6.56
N LEU A 123 -0.34 1.00 -6.37
CA LEU A 123 -0.20 2.24 -5.61
C LEU A 123 -0.09 2.05 -4.09
N LEU A 124 -0.41 0.85 -3.61
CA LEU A 124 -0.51 0.52 -2.19
C LEU A 124 0.49 -0.56 -1.76
N VAL A 125 1.49 -0.85 -2.61
CA VAL A 125 2.47 -1.94 -2.46
C VAL A 125 3.87 -1.38 -2.31
#